data_AF-A0A6J1Q4H8-F1
#
_entry.id   AF-A0A6J1Q4H8-F1
#
_cell.length_a   1.000
_cell.length_b   1.000
_cell.length_c   1.000
_cell.angle_alpha   90.00
_cell.angle_beta   90.00
_cell.angle_gamma   90.00
#
_symmetry.space_group_name_H-M   'P 1'
#
loop_
_entity.id
_entity.type
_entity.pdbx_description
1 polymer ?
#
loop_
_entity_poly.entity_id
_entity_poly.type
_entity_poly.pdbx_seq_one_letter_code
_entity_poly.pdbx_strand_id
1 'polypeptide(L)'
;MAAAQRTIVLRAARAYRTVSHVGATILAGVPPVHLIAASYAEMYDRTKAIKEMRGVIPPRAKRALKQQVTRSLILKWKEFLQDPRLPGERVRQAIQPVLEDWLERRRRGSTFHTTQVISGHGCFGQYLCRIGKEGTTHCHHCPEEVDTAQHTLEFCPAWEERRRVLRATVGNDLSLQAIIRATVEGNGDEKWGAFASFCNAVMGQKEADERIRRGEVNPPPPESDSDNGGRGKAPRPPPQVRRRRRRRQGGQRAVGALAGALDAVAP
;
A
#
# COMPACT_ATOMS: atom_id res chain seq x y z
N MET A 1 -19.36 -6.15 5.76
CA MET A 1 -18.66 -6.93 4.70
C MET A 1 -17.41 -6.24 4.16
N ALA A 2 -17.47 -5.00 3.66
CA ALA A 2 -16.30 -4.31 3.10
C ALA A 2 -15.12 -4.15 4.09
N ALA A 3 -15.40 -3.82 5.35
CA ALA A 3 -14.36 -3.71 6.39
C ALA A 3 -13.66 -5.05 6.68
N ALA A 4 -14.41 -6.16 6.69
CA ALA A 4 -13.84 -7.49 6.89
C ALA A 4 -12.98 -7.93 5.69
N GLN A 5 -13.47 -7.72 4.46
CA GLN A 5 -12.71 -7.98 3.24
C GLN A 5 -11.40 -7.19 3.24
N ARG A 6 -11.44 -5.89 3.60
CA ARG A 6 -10.27 -5.00 3.64
C ARG A 6 -9.12 -5.61 4.45
N THR A 7 -9.39 -6.12 5.63
CA THR A 7 -8.37 -6.74 6.49
C THR A 7 -7.74 -7.96 5.82
N ILE A 8 -8.56 -8.81 5.18
CA ILE A 8 -8.10 -10.02 4.50
C ILE A 8 -7.22 -9.66 3.31
N VAL A 9 -7.68 -8.76 2.43
CA VAL A 9 -6.94 -8.41 1.20
C VAL A 9 -5.64 -7.68 1.50
N LEU A 10 -5.60 -6.83 2.53
CA LEU A 10 -4.35 -6.18 2.97
C LEU A 10 -3.31 -7.21 3.43
N ARG A 11 -3.72 -8.21 4.21
CA ARG A 11 -2.83 -9.29 4.67
C ARG A 11 -2.38 -10.18 3.51
N ALA A 12 -3.32 -10.61 2.68
CA ALA A 12 -3.02 -11.43 1.50
C ALA A 12 -2.02 -10.73 0.57
N ALA A 13 -2.16 -9.41 0.39
CA ALA A 13 -1.25 -8.60 -0.40
C ALA A 13 0.06 -8.24 0.31
N ARG A 14 0.22 -8.46 1.63
CA ARG A 14 1.34 -7.91 2.43
C ARG A 14 1.43 -6.37 2.30
N ALA A 15 0.28 -5.70 2.28
CA ALA A 15 0.17 -4.27 2.03
C ALA A 15 0.07 -3.45 3.34
N TYR A 16 0.56 -2.21 3.32
CA TYR A 16 0.34 -1.27 4.44
C TYR A 16 -1.15 -0.97 4.65
N ARG A 17 -1.53 -0.73 5.91
CA ARG A 17 -2.92 -0.39 6.31
C ARG A 17 -3.50 0.86 5.66
N THR A 18 -2.67 1.75 5.11
CA THR A 18 -3.07 2.98 4.41
C THR A 18 -3.36 2.76 2.93
N VAL A 19 -3.01 1.60 2.36
CA VAL A 19 -3.37 1.24 0.98
C VAL A 19 -4.89 1.25 0.86
N SER A 20 -5.41 1.86 -0.22
CA SER A 20 -6.86 1.95 -0.45
C SER A 20 -7.50 0.56 -0.56
N HIS A 21 -8.81 0.43 -0.27
CA HIS A 21 -9.47 -0.87 -0.36
C HIS A 21 -9.41 -1.42 -1.79
N VAL A 22 -9.65 -0.54 -2.77
CA VAL A 22 -9.56 -0.86 -4.20
C VAL A 22 -8.14 -1.34 -4.58
N GLY A 23 -7.10 -0.60 -4.19
CA GLY A 23 -5.72 -1.01 -4.44
C GLY A 23 -5.38 -2.35 -3.79
N ALA A 24 -5.85 -2.57 -2.55
CA ALA A 24 -5.62 -3.83 -1.84
C ALA A 24 -6.34 -5.02 -2.51
N THR A 25 -7.56 -4.84 -3.03
CA THR A 25 -8.27 -5.89 -3.79
C THR A 25 -7.52 -6.28 -5.07
N ILE A 26 -6.99 -5.30 -5.80
CA ILE A 26 -6.18 -5.53 -7.02
C ILE A 26 -4.88 -6.28 -6.66
N LEU A 27 -4.15 -5.77 -5.65
CA LEU A 27 -2.89 -6.37 -5.20
C LEU A 27 -3.08 -7.77 -4.61
N ALA A 28 -4.24 -8.07 -4.02
CA ALA A 28 -4.56 -9.40 -3.53
C ALA A 28 -5.07 -10.35 -4.62
N GLY A 29 -5.50 -9.83 -5.77
CA GLY A 29 -6.19 -10.61 -6.81
C GLY A 29 -7.58 -11.08 -6.35
N VAL A 30 -8.24 -10.32 -5.47
CA VAL A 30 -9.56 -10.67 -4.91
C VAL A 30 -10.54 -9.56 -5.28
N PRO A 31 -11.58 -9.83 -6.11
CA PRO A 31 -12.55 -8.82 -6.49
C PRO A 31 -13.29 -8.22 -5.29
N PRO A 32 -13.74 -6.94 -5.35
CA PRO A 32 -14.60 -6.35 -4.33
C PRO A 32 -15.82 -7.24 -3.98
N VAL A 33 -16.16 -7.32 -2.69
CA VAL A 33 -17.17 -8.26 -2.16
C VAL A 33 -18.55 -8.09 -2.79
N HIS A 34 -18.92 -6.86 -3.18
CA HIS A 34 -20.19 -6.61 -3.86
C HIS A 34 -20.25 -7.24 -5.26
N LEU A 35 -19.12 -7.27 -5.99
CA LEU A 35 -19.02 -7.97 -7.28
C LEU A 35 -19.06 -9.48 -7.09
N ILE A 36 -18.38 -10.00 -6.05
CA ILE A 36 -18.44 -11.43 -5.69
C ILE A 36 -19.88 -11.83 -5.37
N ALA A 37 -20.58 -11.06 -4.53
CA ALA A 37 -21.96 -11.32 -4.16
C ALA A 37 -22.89 -11.31 -5.38
N ALA A 38 -22.75 -10.32 -6.27
CA ALA A 38 -23.51 -10.28 -7.52
C ALA A 38 -23.25 -11.51 -8.41
N SER A 39 -21.99 -11.98 -8.48
CA SER A 39 -21.65 -13.20 -9.23
C SER A 39 -22.28 -14.47 -8.63
N TYR A 40 -22.42 -14.53 -7.31
CA TYR A 40 -23.08 -15.64 -6.63
C TYR A 40 -24.60 -15.64 -6.84
N ALA A 41 -25.23 -14.46 -6.84
CA ALA A 41 -26.64 -14.33 -7.20
C ALA A 41 -26.88 -14.80 -8.65
N GLU A 42 -26.08 -14.31 -9.60
CA GLU A 42 -26.17 -14.73 -11.01
C GLU A 42 -25.97 -16.25 -11.19
N MET A 43 -25.02 -16.83 -10.46
CA MET A 43 -24.79 -18.27 -10.46
C MET A 43 -25.99 -19.04 -9.91
N TYR A 44 -26.60 -18.57 -8.82
CA TYR A 44 -27.78 -19.18 -8.23
C TYR A 44 -28.97 -19.18 -9.20
N ASP A 45 -29.30 -18.01 -9.77
CA ASP A 45 -30.45 -17.85 -10.67
C ASP A 45 -30.33 -18.74 -11.91
N ARG A 46 -29.14 -18.77 -12.54
CA ARG A 46 -28.90 -19.61 -13.71
C ARG A 46 -28.94 -21.10 -13.38
N THR A 47 -28.46 -21.49 -12.21
CA THR A 47 -28.50 -22.88 -11.76
C THR A 47 -29.91 -23.33 -11.47
N LYS A 48 -30.72 -22.47 -10.84
CA LYS A 48 -32.14 -22.68 -10.60
C LYS A 48 -32.88 -22.89 -11.92
N ALA A 49 -32.67 -22.01 -12.91
CA ALA A 49 -33.29 -22.15 -14.23
C ALA A 49 -32.94 -23.47 -14.94
N ILE A 50 -31.68 -23.91 -14.91
CA ILE A 50 -31.27 -25.20 -15.48
C ILE A 50 -31.97 -26.36 -14.77
N LYS A 51 -32.06 -26.30 -13.43
CA LYS A 51 -32.71 -27.34 -12.63
C LYS A 51 -34.21 -27.40 -12.91
N GLU A 52 -34.88 -26.27 -13.04
CA GLU A 52 -36.31 -26.21 -13.38
C GLU A 52 -36.58 -26.77 -14.79
N MET A 53 -35.70 -26.50 -15.76
CA MET A 53 -35.86 -27.02 -17.12
C MET A 53 -35.49 -28.51 -17.28
N ARG A 54 -34.51 -29.02 -16.52
CA ARG A 54 -33.92 -30.36 -16.75
C ARG A 54 -34.06 -31.33 -15.58
N GLY A 55 -34.62 -30.90 -14.45
CA GLY A 55 -34.69 -31.66 -13.18
C GLY A 55 -33.35 -31.82 -12.46
N VAL A 56 -32.25 -31.94 -13.20
CA VAL A 56 -30.88 -32.14 -12.70
C VAL A 56 -29.91 -31.16 -13.39
N ILE A 57 -28.81 -30.82 -12.71
CA ILE A 57 -27.74 -29.97 -13.27
C ILE A 57 -26.58 -30.87 -13.70
N PRO A 58 -26.34 -31.05 -15.02
CA PRO A 58 -25.22 -31.85 -15.49
C PRO A 58 -23.88 -31.26 -15.00
N PRO A 59 -22.90 -32.08 -14.57
CA PRO A 59 -21.60 -31.58 -14.12
C PRO A 59 -20.88 -30.70 -15.15
N ARG A 60 -21.01 -31.04 -16.45
CA ARG A 60 -20.47 -30.24 -17.55
C ARG A 60 -21.13 -28.86 -17.63
N ALA A 61 -22.45 -28.80 -17.51
CA ALA A 61 -23.20 -27.53 -17.50
C ALA A 61 -22.82 -26.65 -16.30
N LYS A 62 -22.68 -27.25 -15.10
CA LYS A 62 -22.22 -26.53 -13.91
C LYS A 62 -20.82 -25.92 -14.09
N ARG A 63 -19.89 -26.67 -14.69
CA ARG A 63 -18.53 -26.18 -14.98
C ARG A 63 -18.53 -25.03 -15.99
N ALA A 64 -19.26 -25.18 -17.10
CA ALA A 64 -19.38 -24.14 -18.12
C ALA A 64 -20.01 -22.86 -17.53
N LEU A 65 -21.06 -23.01 -16.72
CA LEU A 65 -21.69 -21.88 -16.04
C LEU A 65 -20.73 -21.17 -15.08
N LYS A 66 -19.96 -21.92 -14.27
CA LYS A 66 -18.94 -21.34 -13.39
C LYS A 66 -17.90 -20.54 -14.17
N GLN A 67 -17.41 -21.06 -15.30
CA GLN A 67 -16.46 -20.36 -16.15
C GLN A 67 -17.05 -19.05 -16.70
N GLN A 68 -18.30 -19.09 -17.18
CA GLN A 68 -18.99 -17.91 -17.70
C GLN A 68 -19.20 -16.83 -16.64
N VAL A 69 -19.67 -17.21 -15.45
CA VAL A 69 -19.85 -16.28 -14.31
C VAL A 69 -18.50 -15.70 -13.88
N THR A 70 -17.44 -16.51 -13.85
CA THR A 70 -16.09 -16.04 -13.50
C THR A 70 -15.59 -15.02 -14.53
N ARG A 71 -15.78 -15.28 -15.83
CA ARG A 71 -15.42 -14.33 -16.89
C ARG A 71 -16.21 -13.03 -16.78
N SER A 72 -17.52 -13.11 -16.54
CA SER A 72 -18.36 -11.92 -16.35
C SER A 72 -17.94 -11.11 -15.13
N LEU A 73 -17.60 -11.76 -14.02
CA LEU A 73 -17.08 -11.11 -12.81
C LEU A 73 -15.80 -10.32 -13.10
N ILE A 74 -14.86 -10.90 -13.85
CA ILE A 74 -13.60 -10.22 -14.18
C ILE A 74 -13.86 -9.02 -15.10
N LEU A 75 -14.73 -9.13 -16.11
CA LEU A 75 -15.10 -8.02 -16.98
C LEU A 75 -15.75 -6.86 -16.21
N LYS A 76 -16.76 -7.17 -15.38
CA LYS A 76 -17.41 -6.18 -14.49
C LYS A 76 -16.39 -5.52 -13.54
N TRP A 77 -15.40 -6.28 -13.08
CA TRP A 77 -14.34 -5.72 -12.24
C TRP A 77 -13.42 -4.78 -13.04
N LYS A 78 -13.04 -5.17 -14.26
CA LYS A 78 -12.23 -4.33 -15.16
C LYS A 78 -12.92 -3.01 -15.50
N GLU A 79 -14.23 -3.04 -15.73
CA GLU A 79 -15.10 -1.85 -15.92
C GLU A 79 -15.20 -1.01 -14.64
N PHE A 80 -15.48 -1.63 -13.49
CA PHE A 80 -15.51 -0.93 -12.20
C PHE A 80 -14.20 -0.16 -11.95
N LEU A 81 -13.07 -0.77 -12.28
CA LEU A 81 -11.75 -0.14 -12.15
C LEU A 81 -11.47 0.97 -13.17
N GLN A 82 -12.37 1.31 -14.09
CA GLN A 82 -12.20 2.47 -14.98
C GLN A 82 -12.63 3.79 -14.33
N ASP A 83 -13.43 3.77 -13.27
CA ASP A 83 -13.93 4.99 -12.62
C ASP A 83 -12.76 5.84 -12.05
N PRO A 84 -12.53 7.06 -12.57
CA PRO A 84 -11.43 7.92 -12.15
C PRO A 84 -11.57 8.44 -10.71
N ARG A 85 -12.74 8.33 -10.09
CA ARG A 85 -13.00 8.76 -8.72
C ARG A 85 -12.52 7.73 -7.68
N LEU A 86 -12.17 6.52 -8.13
CA LEU A 86 -11.72 5.47 -7.23
C LEU A 86 -10.30 5.74 -6.70
N PRO A 87 -10.05 5.46 -5.40
CA PRO A 87 -8.72 5.66 -4.82
C PRO A 87 -7.74 4.57 -5.26
N GLY A 88 -6.45 4.87 -5.19
CA GLY A 88 -5.38 3.92 -5.54
C GLY A 88 -4.96 3.98 -7.00
N GLU A 89 -5.01 5.18 -7.59
CA GLU A 89 -4.71 5.48 -8.99
C GLU A 89 -3.47 4.74 -9.52
N ARG A 90 -2.35 4.85 -8.81
CA ARG A 90 -1.08 4.18 -9.17
C ARG A 90 -1.24 2.69 -9.44
N VAL A 91 -1.93 1.98 -8.54
CA VAL A 91 -2.15 0.53 -8.66
C VAL A 91 -3.14 0.24 -9.78
N ARG A 92 -4.20 1.06 -9.87
CA ARG A 92 -5.28 0.90 -10.84
C ARG A 92 -4.77 1.08 -12.27
N GLN A 93 -4.08 2.19 -12.57
CA GLN A 93 -3.50 2.46 -13.89
C GLN A 93 -2.50 1.40 -14.33
N ALA A 94 -1.68 0.90 -13.41
CA ALA A 94 -0.65 -0.09 -13.75
C ALA A 94 -1.23 -1.48 -14.04
N ILE A 95 -2.25 -1.92 -13.30
CA ILE A 95 -2.73 -3.32 -13.34
C ILE A 95 -4.03 -3.48 -14.12
N GLN A 96 -4.95 -2.51 -14.08
CA GLN A 96 -6.27 -2.64 -14.75
C GLN A 96 -6.17 -3.04 -16.24
N PRO A 97 -5.22 -2.53 -17.04
CA PRO A 97 -5.11 -2.91 -18.45
C PRO A 97 -4.83 -4.41 -18.66
N VAL A 98 -4.08 -5.00 -17.73
CA VAL A 98 -3.61 -6.40 -17.75
C VAL A 98 -4.21 -7.23 -16.61
N LEU A 99 -5.43 -6.88 -16.17
CA LEU A 99 -6.03 -7.46 -14.96
C LEU A 99 -6.11 -8.98 -15.03
N GLU A 100 -6.54 -9.54 -16.16
CA GLU A 100 -6.66 -10.99 -16.36
C GLU A 100 -5.33 -11.72 -16.13
N ASP A 101 -4.27 -11.27 -16.80
CA ASP A 101 -2.94 -11.88 -16.70
C ASP A 101 -2.32 -11.63 -15.32
N TRP A 102 -2.58 -10.47 -14.73
CA TRP A 102 -2.19 -10.16 -13.36
C TRP A 102 -2.80 -11.15 -12.35
N LEU A 103 -4.07 -11.55 -12.51
CA LEU A 103 -4.71 -12.51 -11.60
C LEU A 103 -4.06 -13.89 -11.65
N GLU A 104 -3.61 -14.33 -12.83
CA GLU A 104 -2.87 -15.59 -12.96
C GLU A 104 -1.49 -15.47 -12.32
N ARG A 105 -0.76 -14.41 -12.66
CA ARG A 105 0.57 -14.11 -12.15
C ARG A 105 0.57 -13.97 -10.62
N ARG A 106 -0.45 -13.33 -10.06
CA ARG A 106 -0.60 -13.08 -8.62
C ARG A 106 -0.71 -14.36 -7.78
N ARG A 107 -1.15 -15.49 -8.35
CA ARG A 107 -1.19 -16.78 -7.64
C ARG A 107 0.18 -17.22 -7.15
N ARG A 108 1.25 -16.74 -7.78
CA ARG A 108 2.65 -17.01 -7.46
C ARG A 108 3.20 -16.16 -6.30
N GLY A 109 2.37 -15.28 -5.72
CA GLY A 109 2.72 -14.47 -4.55
C GLY A 109 3.41 -13.15 -4.88
N SER A 110 3.62 -12.32 -3.86
CA SER A 110 4.34 -11.05 -3.95
C SER A 110 5.16 -10.85 -2.69
N THR A 111 6.33 -10.21 -2.79
CA THR A 111 7.09 -9.83 -1.59
C THR A 111 6.46 -8.59 -0.95
N PHE A 112 6.76 -8.38 0.33
CA PHE A 112 6.33 -7.18 1.04
C PHE A 112 6.84 -5.90 0.35
N HIS A 113 8.13 -5.85 0.00
CA HIS A 113 8.72 -4.67 -0.65
C HIS A 113 8.17 -4.44 -2.06
N THR A 114 7.96 -5.49 -2.86
CA THR A 114 7.37 -5.34 -4.20
C THR A 114 5.98 -4.73 -4.14
N THR A 115 5.14 -5.20 -3.22
CA THR A 115 3.80 -4.64 -3.00
C THR A 115 3.86 -3.15 -2.62
N GLN A 116 4.85 -2.77 -1.82
CA GLN A 116 5.08 -1.41 -1.37
C GLN A 116 5.52 -0.49 -2.51
N VAL A 117 6.42 -0.94 -3.38
CA VAL A 117 6.83 -0.20 -4.58
C VAL A 117 5.65 -0.01 -5.54
N ILE A 118 4.87 -1.07 -5.81
CA ILE A 118 3.68 -1.00 -6.69
C ILE A 118 2.65 -0.01 -6.11
N SER A 119 2.39 -0.09 -4.81
CA SER A 119 1.40 0.78 -4.16
C SER A 119 1.90 2.19 -3.86
N GLY A 120 3.20 2.48 -3.97
CA GLY A 120 3.78 3.77 -3.58
C GLY A 120 3.83 3.97 -2.06
N HIS A 121 4.09 2.90 -1.31
CA HIS A 121 4.14 2.88 0.15
C HIS A 121 5.52 2.44 0.64
N GLY A 122 5.90 2.84 1.87
CA GLY A 122 7.18 2.49 2.48
C GLY A 122 8.08 3.70 2.65
N CYS A 123 9.40 3.53 2.56
CA CYS A 123 10.39 4.59 2.83
C CYS A 123 10.55 5.57 1.66
N PHE A 124 9.44 6.11 1.19
CA PHE A 124 9.39 7.18 0.21
C PHE A 124 9.01 8.47 0.91
N GLY A 125 9.80 9.53 0.72
CA GLY A 125 9.56 10.85 1.34
C GLY A 125 8.12 11.34 1.16
N GLN A 126 7.55 11.23 -0.05
CA GLN A 126 6.14 11.59 -0.30
C GLN A 126 5.17 10.81 0.59
N TYR A 127 5.37 9.50 0.72
CA TYR A 127 4.52 8.65 1.56
C TYR A 127 4.70 8.96 3.04
N LEU A 128 5.94 9.07 3.52
CA LEU A 128 6.26 9.32 4.92
C LEU A 128 5.73 10.68 5.39
N CYS A 129 5.86 11.71 4.56
CA CYS A 129 5.29 13.03 4.81
C CYS A 129 3.75 12.96 4.89
N ARG A 130 3.10 12.26 3.96
CA ARG A 130 1.63 12.10 3.93
C ARG A 130 1.08 11.45 5.21
N ILE A 131 1.84 10.55 5.84
CA ILE A 131 1.43 9.89 7.10
C ILE A 131 2.01 10.57 8.36
N GLY A 132 2.61 11.75 8.23
CA GLY A 132 3.14 12.54 9.34
C GLY A 132 4.39 11.96 10.00
N LYS A 133 5.13 11.08 9.30
CA LYS A 133 6.38 10.48 9.81
C LYS A 133 7.63 11.28 9.45
N GLU A 134 7.56 12.11 8.42
CA GLU A 134 8.62 13.05 8.02
C GLU A 134 8.01 14.43 7.76
N GLY A 135 8.83 15.48 7.84
CA GLY A 135 8.39 16.87 7.63
C GLY A 135 8.48 17.34 6.17
N THR A 136 9.11 16.57 5.29
CA THR A 136 9.37 16.93 3.89
C THR A 136 9.13 15.73 2.98
N THR A 137 8.89 15.98 1.69
CA THR A 137 8.76 14.93 0.68
C THR A 137 10.08 14.53 0.02
N HIS A 138 11.20 15.17 0.41
CA HIS A 138 12.48 15.08 -0.28
C HIS A 138 13.07 13.67 -0.27
N CYS A 139 13.85 13.37 -1.30
CA CYS A 139 14.65 12.17 -1.35
C CYS A 139 15.87 12.31 -0.44
N HIS A 140 16.13 11.29 0.37
CA HIS A 140 17.33 11.24 1.22
C HIS A 140 18.58 10.76 0.48
N HIS A 141 18.46 10.37 -0.79
CA HIS A 141 19.54 9.76 -1.57
C HIS A 141 19.95 10.59 -2.79
N CYS A 142 19.23 11.67 -3.09
CA CYS A 142 19.56 12.60 -4.17
C CYS A 142 18.86 13.96 -3.92
N PRO A 143 19.17 15.01 -4.70
CA PRO A 143 18.58 16.34 -4.53
C PRO A 143 17.09 16.48 -4.87
N GLU A 144 16.39 15.40 -5.26
CA GLU A 144 14.98 15.46 -5.67
C GLU A 144 14.06 15.87 -4.50
N GLU A 145 13.15 16.81 -4.73
CA GLU A 145 12.24 17.34 -3.71
C GLU A 145 11.04 16.42 -3.42
N VAL A 146 10.71 15.53 -4.36
CA VAL A 146 9.57 14.61 -4.23
C VAL A 146 10.01 13.16 -4.45
N ASP A 147 10.37 12.48 -3.36
CA ASP A 147 10.67 11.05 -3.36
C ASP A 147 9.39 10.23 -3.45
N THR A 148 9.06 9.85 -4.69
CA THR A 148 8.02 8.88 -5.02
C THR A 148 8.63 7.50 -5.31
N ALA A 149 7.80 6.47 -5.25
CA ALA A 149 8.19 5.16 -5.76
C ALA A 149 8.56 5.21 -7.25
N GLN A 150 7.94 6.10 -8.04
CA GLN A 150 8.27 6.24 -9.46
C GLN A 150 9.65 6.89 -9.66
N HIS A 151 9.97 7.92 -8.87
CA HIS A 151 11.31 8.51 -8.85
C HIS A 151 12.38 7.45 -8.53
N THR A 152 12.11 6.59 -7.55
CA THR A 152 13.01 5.46 -7.24
C THR A 152 13.17 4.50 -8.42
N LEU A 153 12.07 4.16 -9.11
CA LEU A 153 12.06 3.25 -10.25
C LEU A 153 12.74 3.80 -11.51
N GLU A 154 12.71 5.12 -11.73
CA GLU A 154 13.13 5.69 -13.02
C GLU A 154 14.34 6.63 -12.94
N PHE A 155 14.44 7.46 -11.90
CA PHE A 155 15.27 8.67 -11.96
C PHE A 155 16.35 8.77 -10.88
N CYS A 156 16.10 8.24 -9.68
CA CYS A 156 16.97 8.46 -8.52
C CYS A 156 18.41 7.96 -8.78
N PRO A 157 19.44 8.82 -8.88
CA PRO A 157 20.79 8.40 -9.29
C PRO A 157 21.41 7.35 -8.37
N ALA A 158 21.03 7.33 -7.08
CA ALA A 158 21.50 6.35 -6.10
C ALA A 158 21.19 4.89 -6.47
N TRP A 159 20.18 4.64 -7.32
CA TRP A 159 19.76 3.29 -7.70
C TRP A 159 20.10 2.94 -9.16
N GLU A 160 20.93 3.73 -9.85
CA GLU A 160 21.16 3.57 -11.28
C GLU A 160 21.73 2.20 -11.66
N GLU A 161 22.71 1.69 -10.92
CA GLU A 161 23.29 0.37 -11.23
C GLU A 161 22.25 -0.75 -11.05
N ARG A 162 21.42 -0.67 -10.00
CA ARG A 162 20.32 -1.63 -9.80
C ARG A 162 19.28 -1.53 -10.91
N ARG A 163 18.99 -0.31 -11.38
CA ARG A 163 18.09 -0.10 -12.53
C ARG A 163 18.69 -0.63 -13.82
N ARG A 164 19.99 -0.49 -14.06
CA ARG A 164 20.67 -1.06 -15.23
C ARG A 164 20.44 -2.58 -15.30
N VAL A 165 20.63 -3.28 -14.19
CA VAL A 165 20.34 -4.72 -14.09
C VAL A 165 18.86 -5.01 -14.36
N LEU A 166 17.95 -4.23 -13.76
CA LEU A 166 16.52 -4.39 -14.00
C LEU A 166 16.16 -4.19 -15.49
N ARG A 167 16.66 -3.13 -16.13
CA ARG A 167 16.39 -2.81 -17.55
C ARG A 167 16.84 -3.91 -18.49
N ALA A 168 17.95 -4.59 -18.19
CA ALA A 168 18.42 -5.72 -18.98
C ALA A 168 17.41 -6.87 -19.05
N THR A 169 16.56 -7.04 -18.03
CA THR A 169 15.56 -8.10 -17.98
C THR A 169 14.16 -7.63 -18.39
N VAL A 170 13.71 -6.46 -17.90
CA VAL A 170 12.32 -6.00 -18.09
C VAL A 170 12.14 -5.02 -19.24
N GLY A 171 13.23 -4.45 -19.77
CA GLY A 171 13.23 -3.41 -20.79
C GLY A 171 13.57 -2.02 -20.24
N ASN A 172 13.79 -1.07 -21.15
CA ASN A 172 14.27 0.28 -20.79
C ASN A 172 13.21 1.17 -20.11
N ASP A 173 11.94 0.97 -20.43
CA ASP A 173 10.82 1.68 -19.82
C ASP A 173 10.54 1.10 -18.43
N LEU A 174 10.89 1.87 -17.40
CA LEU A 174 10.68 1.52 -15.99
C LEU A 174 9.46 2.21 -15.38
N SER A 175 8.56 2.75 -16.20
CA SER A 175 7.22 3.12 -15.73
C SER A 175 6.56 1.90 -15.07
N LEU A 176 5.80 2.14 -14.00
CA LEU A 176 5.18 1.02 -13.27
C LEU A 176 4.29 0.18 -14.21
N GLN A 177 3.59 0.81 -15.14
CA GLN A 177 2.74 0.11 -16.10
C GLN A 177 3.55 -0.80 -17.04
N ALA A 178 4.68 -0.31 -17.57
CA ALA A 178 5.55 -1.12 -18.44
C ALA A 178 6.15 -2.31 -17.69
N ILE A 179 6.63 -2.11 -16.46
CA ILE A 179 7.14 -3.20 -15.62
C ILE A 179 6.04 -4.24 -15.37
N ILE A 180 4.85 -3.82 -14.93
CA ILE A 180 3.75 -4.74 -14.63
C ILE A 180 3.35 -5.54 -15.87
N ARG A 181 3.20 -4.88 -17.03
CA ARG A 181 2.95 -5.54 -18.31
C ARG A 181 4.04 -6.56 -18.64
N ALA A 182 5.30 -6.17 -18.55
CA ALA A 182 6.42 -7.06 -18.83
C ALA A 182 6.41 -8.30 -17.91
N THR A 183 6.01 -8.16 -16.65
CA THR A 183 6.00 -9.27 -15.67
C THR A 183 4.85 -10.27 -15.85
N VAL A 184 3.84 -9.93 -16.65
CA VAL A 184 2.71 -10.84 -16.94
C VAL A 184 2.78 -11.45 -18.34
N GLU A 185 3.72 -11.00 -19.18
CA GLU A 185 3.90 -11.44 -20.57
C GLU A 185 5.18 -12.28 -20.77
N GLY A 186 5.13 -13.30 -21.63
CA GLY A 186 6.29 -14.09 -22.05
C GLY A 186 7.02 -14.73 -20.88
N ASN A 187 8.34 -14.50 -20.76
CA ASN A 187 9.18 -14.89 -19.62
C ASN A 187 8.87 -14.05 -18.35
N GLY A 188 7.59 -13.92 -17.99
CA GLY A 188 7.10 -13.04 -16.93
C GLY A 188 7.65 -13.39 -15.54
N ASP A 189 7.96 -14.66 -15.27
CA ASP A 189 8.53 -15.10 -13.99
C ASP A 189 9.95 -14.57 -13.75
N GLU A 190 10.79 -14.64 -14.78
CA GLU A 190 12.16 -14.10 -14.73
C GLU A 190 12.13 -12.59 -14.51
N LYS A 191 11.29 -11.89 -15.28
CA LYS A 191 11.07 -10.44 -15.17
C LYS A 191 10.52 -10.05 -13.80
N TRP A 192 9.57 -10.82 -13.27
CA TRP A 192 9.07 -10.61 -11.91
C TRP A 192 10.17 -10.85 -10.86
N GLY A 193 10.98 -11.89 -11.02
CA GLY A 193 12.11 -12.18 -10.14
C GLY A 193 13.11 -11.03 -10.08
N ALA A 194 13.49 -10.48 -11.24
CA ALA A 194 14.35 -9.31 -11.35
C ALA A 194 13.71 -8.08 -10.68
N PHE A 195 12.43 -7.82 -10.93
CA PHE A 195 11.70 -6.71 -10.31
C PHE A 195 11.60 -6.85 -8.78
N ALA A 196 11.29 -8.05 -8.28
CA ALA A 196 11.20 -8.32 -6.86
C ALA A 196 12.57 -8.18 -6.17
N SER A 197 13.65 -8.65 -6.81
CA SER A 197 15.02 -8.48 -6.33
C SER A 197 15.40 -7.00 -6.21
N PHE A 198 15.11 -6.22 -7.27
CA PHE A 198 15.28 -4.76 -7.24
C PHE A 198 14.52 -4.12 -6.08
N CYS A 199 13.23 -4.44 -5.93
CA CYS A 199 12.37 -3.89 -4.89
C CYS A 199 12.90 -4.22 -3.49
N ASN A 200 13.25 -5.48 -3.24
CA ASN A 200 13.74 -5.92 -1.94
C ASN A 200 15.04 -5.21 -1.55
N ALA A 201 15.98 -5.09 -2.49
CA ALA A 201 17.27 -4.49 -2.19
C ALA A 201 17.20 -2.97 -2.00
N VAL A 202 16.47 -2.26 -2.87
CA VAL A 202 16.30 -0.80 -2.76
C VAL A 202 15.49 -0.43 -1.51
N MET A 203 14.37 -1.11 -1.28
CA MET A 203 13.55 -0.84 -0.10
C MET A 203 14.26 -1.23 1.19
N GLY A 204 14.99 -2.34 1.20
CA GLY A 204 15.81 -2.76 2.34
C GLY A 204 16.85 -1.69 2.73
N GLN A 205 17.54 -1.11 1.74
CA GLN A 205 18.49 -0.03 1.99
C GLN A 205 17.80 1.26 2.45
N LYS A 206 16.72 1.70 1.77
CA LYS A 206 15.94 2.87 2.19
C LYS A 206 15.42 2.73 3.63
N GLU A 207 14.96 1.54 4.02
CA GLU A 207 14.51 1.22 5.37
C GLU A 207 15.65 1.25 6.39
N ALA A 208 16.82 0.69 6.06
CA ALA A 208 17.99 0.74 6.92
C ALA A 208 18.43 2.19 7.19
N ASP A 209 18.47 3.01 6.14
CA ASP A 209 18.85 4.42 6.24
C ASP A 209 17.81 5.23 7.02
N GLU A 210 16.50 4.93 6.86
CA GLU A 210 15.43 5.52 7.67
C GLU A 210 15.57 5.16 9.17
N ARG A 211 15.94 3.92 9.49
CA ARG A 211 16.18 3.49 10.89
C ARG A 211 17.35 4.24 11.52
N ILE A 212 18.46 4.39 10.78
CA ILE A 212 19.61 5.17 11.22
C ILE A 212 19.22 6.62 11.50
N ARG A 213 18.46 7.26 10.60
CA ARG A 213 17.96 8.64 10.80
C ARG A 213 17.05 8.79 12.03
N ARG A 214 16.35 7.74 12.43
CA ARG A 214 15.53 7.70 13.66
C ARG A 214 16.33 7.46 14.94
N GLY A 215 17.64 7.22 14.84
CA GLY A 215 18.50 6.90 15.97
C GLY A 215 18.40 5.44 16.43
N GLU A 216 17.89 4.53 15.60
CA GLU A 216 17.95 3.08 15.88
C GLU A 216 19.37 2.57 15.54
N VAL A 217 20.24 2.45 16.56
CA VAL A 217 21.61 1.93 16.40
C VAL A 217 21.60 0.39 16.40
N ASN A 218 22.25 -0.23 15.41
CA ASN A 218 22.22 -1.67 15.09
C ASN A 218 20.84 -2.22 14.69
N PRO A 219 20.35 -1.89 13.47
CA PRO A 219 19.17 -2.55 12.93
C PRO A 219 19.47 -4.05 12.71
N PRO A 220 18.57 -4.97 13.12
CA PRO A 220 18.74 -6.38 12.79
C PRO A 220 18.80 -6.57 11.25
N PRO A 221 19.56 -7.55 10.75
CA PRO A 221 19.68 -7.80 9.32
C PRO A 221 18.30 -8.03 8.70
N PRO A 222 18.12 -7.69 7.40
CA PRO A 222 16.84 -7.86 6.72
C PRO A 222 16.38 -9.32 6.87
N GLU A 223 15.19 -9.52 7.45
CA GLU A 223 14.57 -10.84 7.59
C GLU A 223 14.44 -11.45 6.18
N SER A 224 15.30 -12.41 5.85
CA SER A 224 15.13 -13.28 4.68
C SER A 224 13.84 -14.07 4.90
N ASP A 225 12.93 -14.05 3.93
CA ASP A 225 11.69 -14.82 3.93
C ASP A 225 12.05 -16.33 3.97
N SER A 226 12.33 -16.84 5.17
CA SER A 226 12.32 -18.27 5.51
C SER A 226 11.12 -18.48 6.41
N ASP A 227 10.19 -19.24 5.84
CA ASP A 227 8.93 -19.68 6.40
C ASP A 227 9.05 -20.11 7.87
N ASN A 228 8.45 -19.36 8.80
CA ASN A 228 8.03 -19.92 10.07
C ASN A 228 6.83 -19.18 10.67
N GLY A 229 5.85 -19.97 11.07
CA GLY A 229 4.53 -19.54 11.47
C GLY A 229 4.47 -18.76 12.78
N GLY A 230 3.46 -17.89 12.84
CA GLY A 230 2.65 -17.58 14.01
C GLY A 230 3.37 -17.32 15.34
N ARG A 231 3.66 -16.05 15.62
CA ARG A 231 3.47 -15.42 16.94
C ARG A 231 3.29 -13.91 16.77
N GLY A 232 2.19 -13.38 17.28
CA GLY A 232 1.85 -11.96 17.16
C GLY A 232 2.90 -11.07 17.82
N LYS A 233 3.54 -10.18 17.03
CA LYS A 233 4.35 -9.08 17.57
C LYS A 233 3.41 -8.04 18.20
N ALA A 234 3.67 -7.67 19.45
CA ALA A 234 2.91 -6.67 20.21
C ALA A 234 2.94 -5.28 19.55
N PRO A 235 1.94 -4.40 19.79
CA PRO A 235 1.90 -3.06 19.21
C PRO A 235 3.08 -2.21 19.70
N ARG A 236 3.74 -1.49 18.79
CA ARG A 236 4.78 -0.50 19.13
C ARG A 236 4.17 0.66 19.95
N PRO A 237 4.83 1.15 21.01
CA PRO A 237 4.32 2.26 21.81
C PRO A 237 4.29 3.56 20.97
N PRO A 238 3.32 4.45 21.23
CA PRO A 238 3.21 5.70 20.51
C PRO A 238 4.38 6.65 20.85
N PRO A 239 4.76 7.56 19.93
CA PRO A 239 5.83 8.52 20.16
C PRO A 239 5.46 9.45 21.32
N GLN A 240 6.40 9.64 22.25
CA GLN A 240 6.23 10.51 23.40
C GLN A 240 6.21 11.98 22.95
N VAL A 241 5.02 12.57 22.91
CA VAL A 241 4.85 14.01 22.73
C VAL A 241 5.39 14.72 23.98
N ARG A 242 6.52 15.42 23.84
CA ARG A 242 7.07 16.28 24.91
C ARG A 242 6.04 17.38 25.26
N ARG A 243 5.33 17.20 26.37
CA ARG A 243 4.44 18.24 26.92
C ARG A 243 5.28 19.44 27.37
N ARG A 244 5.10 20.59 26.72
CA ARG A 244 5.59 21.89 27.21
C ARG A 244 4.96 22.16 28.59
N ARG A 245 5.76 22.19 29.66
CA ARG A 245 5.34 22.64 30.99
C ARG A 245 5.01 24.13 30.93
N ARG A 246 3.73 24.50 31.10
CA ARG A 246 3.34 25.88 31.44
C ARG A 246 3.81 26.17 32.87
N ARG A 247 4.69 27.17 33.05
CA ARG A 247 5.01 27.74 34.37
C ARG A 247 3.75 28.43 34.91
N ARG A 248 3.26 27.98 36.08
CA ARG A 248 2.29 28.73 36.90
C ARG A 248 3.05 29.82 37.66
N GLN A 249 2.61 31.08 37.52
CA GLN A 249 2.97 32.16 38.43
C GLN A 249 2.35 31.85 39.80
N GLY A 250 3.19 31.74 40.83
CA GLY A 250 2.76 31.70 42.22
C GLY A 250 2.67 33.13 42.75
N GLY A 251 1.50 33.50 43.26
CA GLY A 251 1.32 34.73 44.02
C GLY A 251 1.91 34.58 45.42
N GLN A 252 2.58 35.63 45.88
CA GLN A 252 2.86 35.85 47.30
C GLN A 252 2.21 37.17 47.71
N ARG A 253 1.30 37.07 48.67
CA ARG A 253 0.84 38.18 49.50
C ARG A 253 1.96 38.54 50.47
N ALA A 254 2.22 39.83 50.65
CA ALA A 254 2.81 40.38 51.85
C ALA A 254 1.91 41.52 52.34
N VAL A 255 1.81 41.61 53.67
CA VAL A 255 0.84 42.40 54.43
C VAL A 255 1.59 43.56 55.09
N GLY A 256 1.01 44.77 55.05
CA GLY A 256 1.02 45.68 56.20
C GLY A 256 1.85 46.96 56.16
N ALA A 257 1.22 48.02 56.72
CA ALA A 257 1.71 49.31 57.24
C ALA A 257 1.57 50.52 56.26
N LEU A 258 0.55 51.40 56.39
CA LEU A 258 0.24 52.44 57.40
C LEU A 258 0.79 53.84 57.02
N ALA A 259 -0.09 54.85 57.18
CA ALA A 259 0.10 56.32 57.08
C ALA A 259 0.24 56.89 55.66
N GLY A 260 -0.40 58.00 55.25
CA GLY A 260 -1.26 59.00 55.88
C GLY A 260 -1.39 60.21 54.92
N ALA A 261 -2.39 61.07 55.18
CA ALA A 261 -2.70 62.38 54.55
C ALA A 261 -3.12 62.37 53.05
N LEU A 262 -4.35 62.71 52.67
CA LEU A 262 -5.08 64.00 52.76
C LEU A 262 -4.44 65.17 51.99
N ASP A 263 -5.34 65.84 51.26
CA ASP A 263 -5.25 67.13 50.55
C ASP A 263 -4.65 67.08 49.12
N ALA A 264 -5.14 67.82 48.13
CA ALA A 264 -6.36 68.57 47.90
C ALA A 264 -6.37 69.00 46.41
N VAL A 265 -7.56 69.06 45.81
CA VAL A 265 -8.09 70.15 44.95
C VAL A 265 -7.15 70.84 43.94
N ALA A 266 -7.56 70.77 42.67
CA ALA A 266 -7.13 71.56 41.50
C ALA A 266 -7.28 73.09 41.71
N PRO A 267 -6.73 73.96 40.85
CA PRO A 267 -7.10 74.06 39.43
C PRO A 267 -5.95 73.82 38.44
#